data_AF-A0A1X0QJ93-F1
#
_entry.id   AF-A0A1X0QJ93-F1
#
_cell.length_a   1.000
_cell.length_b   1.000
_cell.length_c   1.000
_cell.angle_alpha   90.00
_cell.angle_beta   90.00
_cell.angle_gamma   90.00
#
_symmetry.space_group_name_H-M   'P 1'
#
loop_
_entity.id
_entity.type
_entity.pdbx_description
1 polymer ?
#
loop_
_entity_poly.entity_id
_entity_poly.type
_entity_poly.pdbx_seq_one_letter_code
_entity_poly.pdbx_strand_id
1 'polypeptide(L)'
;MGVKNLWKIVNNFGNDVNQLQNKKLTVDTSIWIHQILNSYIVDDNSTANIYSFFIKRIIRLLYNNIDPIFIFDGSFPELKKNTIRERKEANQKIEEAKILQGIKENKKCIICNKKLRICEHGSQIRKDILDKVDVDAEIKMETHDYNWGEVSE
;
A
#
# COMPACT_ATOMS: atom_id res chain seq x y z
N MET A 1 2.58 -7.37 -3.04
CA MET A 1 3.61 -7.46 -4.11
C MET A 1 3.95 -8.93 -4.30
N GLY A 2 4.16 -9.42 -5.52
CA GLY A 2 4.55 -10.80 -5.81
C GLY A 2 3.66 -11.51 -6.83
N VAL A 3 3.97 -12.77 -7.13
CA VAL A 3 3.22 -13.62 -8.05
C VAL A 3 2.01 -14.21 -7.31
N LYS A 4 0.79 -13.96 -7.82
CA LYS A 4 -0.45 -14.46 -7.21
C LYS A 4 -0.44 -15.99 -7.18
N ASN A 5 -0.88 -16.57 -6.06
CA ASN A 5 -1.01 -18.02 -5.83
C ASN A 5 0.28 -18.86 -5.91
N LEU A 6 1.45 -18.28 -6.18
CA LEU A 6 2.70 -19.05 -6.27
C LEU A 6 2.95 -19.89 -5.00
N TRP A 7 2.82 -19.28 -3.83
CA TRP A 7 3.00 -19.96 -2.54
C TRP A 7 2.16 -21.22 -2.37
N LYS A 8 0.92 -21.26 -2.89
CA LYS A 8 0.06 -22.47 -2.80
C LYS A 8 0.67 -23.67 -3.50
N ILE A 9 1.49 -23.44 -4.52
CA ILE A 9 2.15 -24.47 -5.32
C ILE A 9 3.48 -24.87 -4.65
N VAL A 10 4.29 -23.89 -4.23
CA VAL A 10 5.66 -24.16 -3.75
C VAL A 10 5.72 -24.61 -2.28
N ASN A 11 4.66 -24.39 -1.49
CA ASN A 11 4.67 -24.68 -0.05
C ASN A 11 5.02 -26.14 0.28
N ASN A 12 4.62 -27.09 -0.57
CA ASN A 12 4.88 -28.51 -0.37
C ASN A 12 6.36 -28.91 -0.62
N PHE A 13 7.17 -27.99 -1.14
CA PHE A 13 8.57 -28.22 -1.50
C PHE A 13 9.54 -27.38 -0.65
N GLY A 14 9.03 -26.70 0.38
CA GLY A 14 9.86 -25.90 1.29
C GLY A 14 10.71 -26.79 2.21
N ASN A 15 12.02 -26.57 2.23
CA ASN A 15 12.91 -27.12 3.25
C ASN A 15 13.14 -26.07 4.35
N ASP A 16 13.37 -26.52 5.59
CA ASP A 16 13.62 -25.63 6.71
C ASP A 16 14.93 -24.83 6.55
N VAL A 17 14.85 -23.54 6.86
CA VAL A 17 15.89 -22.52 6.58
C VAL A 17 16.94 -22.46 7.70
N ASN A 18 17.34 -23.62 8.24
CA ASN A 18 18.30 -23.69 9.34
C ASN A 18 19.77 -23.47 8.91
N GLN A 19 20.02 -23.10 7.64
CA GLN A 19 21.36 -23.06 7.02
C GLN A 19 21.85 -21.66 6.61
N LEU A 20 21.24 -20.57 7.09
CA LEU A 20 21.65 -19.22 6.69
C LEU A 20 22.78 -18.62 7.54
N GLN A 21 23.22 -19.28 8.61
CA GLN A 21 24.30 -18.78 9.45
C GLN A 21 25.61 -18.58 8.67
N ASN A 22 26.32 -17.48 8.94
CA ASN A 22 27.56 -17.08 8.28
C ASN A 22 27.42 -16.86 6.77
N LYS A 23 26.22 -16.54 6.29
CA LYS A 23 25.95 -16.21 4.89
C LYS A 23 25.63 -14.72 4.73
N LYS A 24 25.96 -14.21 3.55
CA LYS A 24 25.51 -12.89 3.09
C LYS A 24 24.10 -13.02 2.53
N LEU A 25 23.17 -12.24 3.04
CA LEU A 25 21.77 -12.24 2.63
C LEU A 25 21.39 -10.91 2.00
N THR A 26 21.02 -10.93 0.73
CA THR A 26 20.47 -9.76 0.06
C THR A 26 19.01 -9.56 0.48
N VAL A 27 18.72 -8.38 1.02
CA VAL A 27 17.38 -7.99 1.48
C VAL A 27 16.81 -6.95 0.53
N ASP A 28 15.63 -7.25 -0.01
CA ASP A 28 14.83 -6.28 -0.75
C ASP A 28 14.19 -5.30 0.23
N THR A 29 14.65 -4.05 0.18
CA THR A 29 14.21 -3.00 1.11
C THR A 29 12.82 -2.47 0.75
N SER A 30 12.46 -2.43 -0.53
CA SER A 30 11.17 -1.89 -0.97
C SER A 30 10.02 -2.79 -0.49
N ILE A 31 10.26 -4.11 -0.47
CA ILE A 31 9.32 -5.08 0.11
C ILE A 31 9.15 -4.87 1.62
N TRP A 32 10.23 -4.65 2.37
CA TRP A 32 10.14 -4.40 3.82
C TRP A 32 9.36 -3.13 4.13
N ILE A 33 9.65 -2.03 3.43
CA ILE A 33 8.92 -0.76 3.60
C ILE A 33 7.43 -0.96 3.31
N HIS A 34 7.09 -1.61 2.19
CA HIS A 34 5.70 -1.86 1.83
C HIS A 34 4.96 -2.74 2.87
N GLN A 35 5.64 -3.72 3.47
CA GLN A 35 5.04 -4.52 4.55
C GLN A 35 4.68 -3.65 5.76
N ILE A 36 5.58 -2.74 6.16
CA ILE A 36 5.38 -1.85 7.30
C ILE A 36 4.21 -0.89 7.04
N LEU A 37 4.18 -0.26 5.87
CA LEU A 37 3.10 0.67 5.50
C LEU A 37 1.72 0.00 5.52
N ASN A 38 1.65 -1.31 5.23
CA ASN A 38 0.39 -2.05 5.25
C ASN A 38 0.06 -2.70 6.60
N SER A 39 1.06 -2.96 7.45
CA SER A 39 0.85 -3.65 8.74
C SER A 39 0.57 -2.70 9.89
N TYR A 40 1.09 -1.47 9.82
CA TYR A 40 0.88 -0.47 10.86
C TYR A 40 -0.27 0.45 10.46
N ILE A 41 -1.34 0.42 11.26
CA ILE A 41 -2.34 1.48 11.27
C ILE A 41 -1.58 2.76 11.61
N VAL A 42 -1.76 3.79 10.78
CA VAL A 42 -1.10 5.08 10.90
C VAL A 42 -1.54 5.74 12.21
N ASP A 43 -0.84 5.44 13.28
CA ASP A 43 -0.88 6.21 14.52
C ASP A 43 0.16 7.34 14.41
N ASP A 44 -0.02 8.41 15.18
CA ASP A 44 0.73 9.69 15.07
C ASP A 44 2.27 9.55 15.11
N ASN A 45 2.79 8.39 15.53
CA ASN A 45 4.22 8.08 15.62
C ASN A 45 4.73 7.10 14.54
N SER A 46 4.19 7.21 13.32
CA SER A 46 4.47 6.33 12.18
C SER A 46 5.96 6.14 11.87
N THR A 47 6.78 7.19 12.00
CA THR A 47 8.23 7.14 11.73
C THR A 47 8.99 6.32 12.76
N ALA A 48 8.71 6.51 14.05
CA ALA A 48 9.33 5.74 15.13
C ALA A 48 9.03 4.24 15.02
N ASN A 49 7.82 3.91 14.58
CA ASN A 49 7.39 2.52 14.36
C ASN A 49 8.12 1.85 13.19
N ILE A 50 8.38 2.59 12.09
CA ILE A 50 9.17 2.10 10.96
C ILE A 50 10.59 1.73 11.40
N TYR A 51 11.28 2.63 12.13
CA TYR A 51 12.64 2.38 12.62
C TYR A 51 12.70 1.17 13.56
N SER A 52 11.76 1.07 14.51
CA SER A 52 11.71 -0.05 15.45
C SER A 52 11.60 -1.39 14.73
N PHE A 53 10.76 -1.48 13.70
CA PHE A 53 10.58 -2.71 12.92
C PHE A 53 11.85 -3.09 12.14
N PHE A 54 12.46 -2.13 11.45
CA PHE A 54 13.69 -2.35 10.71
C PHE A 54 14.82 -2.81 11.62
N ILE A 55 15.04 -2.10 12.73
CA ILE A 55 16.10 -2.41 13.70
C ILE A 55 15.91 -3.81 14.27
N LYS A 56 14.68 -4.20 14.66
CA LYS A 56 14.41 -5.55 15.17
C LYS A 56 14.75 -6.64 14.15
N ARG A 57 14.44 -6.44 12.87
CA ARG A 57 14.78 -7.40 11.81
C ARG A 57 16.28 -7.48 11.56
N ILE A 58 16.97 -6.34 11.54
CA ILE A 58 18.43 -6.27 11.38
C ILE A 58 19.13 -6.99 12.53
N ILE A 59 18.75 -6.68 13.78
CA ILE A 59 19.30 -7.33 14.98
C ILE A 59 19.11 -8.83 14.89
N ARG A 60 17.93 -9.32 14.46
CA ARG A 60 17.69 -10.75 14.31
C ARG A 60 18.59 -11.40 13.27
N LEU A 61 18.91 -10.74 12.17
CA LEU A 61 19.83 -11.27 11.16
C LEU A 61 21.26 -11.32 11.70
N LEU A 62 21.73 -10.22 12.30
CA LEU A 62 23.07 -10.15 12.88
C LEU A 62 23.26 -11.13 14.04
N TYR A 63 22.24 -11.33 14.88
CA TYR A 63 22.25 -12.33 15.96
C TYR A 63 22.49 -13.75 15.44
N ASN A 64 22.01 -14.06 14.23
CA ASN A 64 22.23 -15.35 13.58
C ASN A 64 23.50 -15.37 12.70
N ASN A 65 24.43 -14.41 12.87
CA ASN A 65 25.62 -14.23 12.03
C ASN A 65 25.29 -14.19 10.53
N ILE A 66 24.19 -13.56 10.16
CA ILE A 66 23.83 -13.31 8.77
C ILE A 66 24.25 -11.89 8.44
N ASP A 67 25.00 -11.70 7.36
CA ASP A 67 25.43 -10.39 6.88
C ASP A 67 24.38 -9.83 5.90
N PRO A 68 23.51 -8.89 6.30
CA PRO A 68 22.51 -8.34 5.40
C PRO A 68 23.12 -7.35 4.40
N ILE A 69 22.74 -7.48 3.13
CA ILE A 69 23.04 -6.51 2.07
C ILE A 69 21.71 -5.92 1.60
N PHE A 70 21.48 -4.65 1.92
CA PHE A 70 20.23 -3.96 1.55
C PHE A 70 20.28 -3.49 0.10
N ILE A 71 19.27 -3.90 -0.66
CA ILE A 71 19.07 -3.48 -2.04
C ILE A 71 17.88 -2.52 -2.06
N PHE A 72 18.09 -1.37 -2.68
CA PHE A 72 17.07 -0.37 -2.92
C PHE A 72 16.76 -0.35 -4.42
N ASP A 73 15.47 -0.33 -4.74
CA ASP A 73 15.04 -0.23 -6.13
C ASP A 73 15.44 1.13 -6.71
N GLY A 74 15.94 1.10 -7.95
CA GLY A 74 16.15 2.30 -8.76
C GLY A 74 14.87 2.72 -9.49
N SER A 75 15.04 3.53 -10.52
CA SER A 75 13.94 3.87 -11.41
C SER A 75 13.41 2.63 -12.13
N PHE A 76 12.10 2.56 -12.33
CA PHE A 76 11.50 1.47 -13.09
C PHE A 76 11.84 1.60 -14.59
N PRO A 77 11.99 0.48 -15.32
CA PRO A 77 12.29 0.51 -16.75
C PRO A 77 11.14 1.13 -17.55
N GLU A 78 11.47 1.71 -18.70
CA GLU A 78 10.52 2.42 -19.58
C GLU A 78 9.33 1.55 -19.99
N LEU A 79 9.58 0.27 -20.25
CA LEU A 79 8.57 -0.76 -20.55
C LEU A 79 7.48 -0.88 -19.47
N LYS A 80 7.77 -0.51 -18.22
CA LYS A 80 6.80 -0.56 -17.11
C LYS A 80 6.05 0.76 -16.90
N LYS A 81 6.29 1.82 -17.69
CA LYS A 81 5.63 3.13 -17.53
C LYS A 81 4.10 3.01 -17.50
N ASN A 82 3.52 2.33 -18.49
CA ASN A 82 2.06 2.17 -18.60
C ASN A 82 1.49 1.38 -17.42
N THR A 83 2.09 0.23 -17.08
CA THR A 83 1.65 -0.61 -15.96
C THR A 83 1.77 0.11 -14.61
N ILE A 84 2.80 0.93 -14.42
CA ILE A 84 2.96 1.74 -13.20
C ILE A 84 1.91 2.84 -13.15
N ARG A 85 1.57 3.47 -14.28
CA ARG A 85 0.50 4.47 -14.38
C ARG A 85 -0.85 3.86 -14.02
N GLU A 86 -1.23 2.77 -14.67
CA GLU A 86 -2.48 2.03 -14.39
C GLU A 86 -2.58 1.63 -12.91
N ARG A 87 -1.48 1.14 -12.33
CA ARG A 87 -1.44 0.76 -10.93
C ARG A 87 -1.62 1.95 -9.98
N LYS A 88 -1.07 3.13 -10.32
CA LYS A 88 -1.28 4.36 -9.55
C LYS A 88 -2.75 4.80 -9.60
N GLU A 89 -3.33 4.81 -10.79
CA GLU A 89 -4.74 5.17 -11.00
C GLU A 89 -5.68 4.22 -10.23
N ALA A 90 -5.44 2.90 -10.30
CA ALA A 90 -6.21 1.92 -9.55
C ALA A 90 -6.09 2.10 -8.03
N ASN A 91 -4.88 2.37 -7.53
CA ASN A 91 -4.67 2.63 -6.10
C ASN A 91 -5.39 3.90 -5.64
N GLN A 92 -5.37 4.97 -6.45
CA GLN A 92 -6.06 6.22 -6.15
C GLN A 92 -7.58 5.99 -6.05
N LYS A 93 -8.18 5.28 -7.02
CA LYS A 93 -9.61 4.93 -6.98
C LYS A 93 -9.98 4.12 -5.74
N ILE A 94 -9.13 3.16 -5.34
CA ILE A 94 -9.35 2.37 -4.11
C ILE A 94 -9.26 3.26 -2.86
N GLU A 95 -8.33 4.21 -2.83
CA GLU A 95 -8.17 5.14 -1.71
C GLU A 95 -9.38 6.08 -1.58
N GLU A 96 -9.83 6.65 -2.69
CA GLU A 96 -11.04 7.47 -2.77
C GLU A 96 -12.29 6.68 -2.32
N ALA A 97 -12.45 5.44 -2.79
CA ALA A 97 -13.54 4.55 -2.37
C ALA A 97 -13.48 4.23 -0.86
N LYS A 98 -12.30 3.97 -0.30
CA LYS A 98 -12.12 3.74 1.15
C LYS A 98 -12.49 4.96 1.99
N ILE A 99 -12.14 6.16 1.52
CA ILE A 99 -12.49 7.41 2.19
C ILE A 99 -14.01 7.62 2.17
N LEU A 100 -14.64 7.46 1.00
CA LEU A 100 -16.09 7.53 0.85
C LEU A 100 -16.80 6.51 1.74
N GLN A 101 -16.29 5.28 1.82
CA GLN A 101 -16.79 4.26 2.73
C GLN A 101 -16.61 4.66 4.19
N GLY A 102 -15.46 5.24 4.56
CA GLY A 102 -15.21 5.76 5.91
C GLY A 102 -16.16 6.91 6.31
N ILE A 103 -16.57 7.74 5.35
CA ILE A 103 -17.61 8.77 5.54
C ILE A 103 -18.98 8.12 5.69
N LYS A 104 -19.33 7.13 4.86
CA LYS A 104 -20.58 6.36 4.99
C LYS A 104 -20.68 5.68 6.35
N GLU A 105 -19.62 5.02 6.80
CA GLU A 105 -19.50 4.33 8.09
C GLU A 105 -19.28 5.28 9.29
N ASN A 106 -19.20 6.59 9.04
CA ASN A 106 -19.07 7.62 10.08
C ASN A 106 -17.85 7.44 11.00
N LYS A 107 -16.71 7.05 10.43
CA LYS A 107 -15.45 6.87 11.16
C LYS A 107 -14.98 8.18 11.80
N LYS A 108 -14.21 8.05 12.89
CA LYS A 108 -13.57 9.19 13.55
C LYS A 108 -12.41 9.68 12.69
N CYS A 109 -12.25 11.00 12.60
CA CYS A 109 -11.13 11.63 11.94
C CYS A 109 -9.86 11.43 12.76
N ILE A 110 -8.75 11.11 12.09
CA ILE A 110 -7.46 10.86 12.74
C ILE A 110 -6.91 12.14 13.39
N ILE A 111 -7.14 13.30 12.77
CA ILE A 111 -6.59 14.60 13.21
C ILE A 111 -7.37 15.18 14.40
N CYS A 112 -8.71 15.19 14.33
CA CYS A 112 -9.55 15.88 15.30
C CYS A 112 -10.35 14.95 16.21
N ASN A 113 -10.28 13.63 16.02
CA ASN A 113 -11.06 12.58 16.70
C ASN A 113 -12.61 12.75 16.65
N LYS A 114 -13.11 13.77 15.94
CA LYS A 114 -14.52 13.99 15.65
C LYS A 114 -14.95 13.15 14.46
N LYS A 115 -16.23 12.85 14.34
CA LYS A 115 -16.80 12.13 13.18
C LYS A 115 -16.42 12.85 11.88
N LEU A 116 -15.94 12.10 10.88
CA LEU A 116 -15.51 12.65 9.58
C LEU A 116 -16.60 13.49 8.91
N ARG A 117 -17.88 13.17 9.13
CA ARG A 117 -19.03 13.93 8.58
C ARG A 117 -19.12 15.38 9.06
N ILE A 118 -18.63 15.67 10.26
CA ILE A 118 -18.87 16.97 10.94
C ILE A 118 -17.58 17.73 11.25
N CYS A 119 -16.41 17.17 10.95
CA CYS A 119 -15.14 17.84 11.16
C CYS A 119 -14.71 18.58 9.89
N GLU A 120 -14.15 19.78 10.03
CA GLU A 120 -13.59 20.59 8.95
C GLU A 120 -12.57 19.81 8.10
N HIS A 121 -11.73 19.00 8.75
CA HIS A 121 -10.78 18.09 8.08
C HIS A 121 -11.45 17.07 7.17
N GLY A 122 -12.61 16.54 7.58
CA GLY A 122 -13.39 15.60 6.77
C GLY A 122 -14.21 16.29 5.68
N SER A 123 -14.53 17.58 5.84
CA SER A 123 -15.22 18.38 4.84
C SER A 123 -14.31 18.77 3.66
N GLN A 124 -13.04 19.11 3.94
CA GLN A 124 -12.06 19.39 2.90
C GLN A 124 -11.82 18.16 2.01
N ILE A 125 -11.56 17.01 2.65
CA ILE A 125 -11.38 15.72 1.96
C ILE A 125 -12.62 15.34 1.14
N ARG A 126 -13.82 15.61 1.66
CA ARG A 126 -15.06 15.39 0.89
C ARG A 126 -15.10 16.24 -0.37
N LYS A 127 -14.82 17.54 -0.26
CA LYS A 127 -14.93 18.47 -1.38
C LYS A 127 -13.98 18.09 -2.52
N ASP A 128 -12.71 17.83 -2.21
CA ASP A 128 -11.71 17.44 -3.21
C ASP A 128 -12.06 16.12 -3.93
N ILE A 129 -12.70 15.18 -3.22
CA ILE A 129 -13.15 13.91 -3.81
C ILE A 129 -14.41 14.11 -4.67
N LEU A 130 -15.39 14.89 -4.17
CA LEU A 130 -16.61 15.18 -4.94
C LEU A 130 -16.26 15.92 -6.25
N ASP A 131 -15.41 16.95 -6.18
CA ASP A 131 -14.99 17.72 -7.35
C ASP A 131 -14.31 16.82 -8.41
N LYS A 132 -13.53 15.81 -7.99
CA LYS A 132 -12.94 14.83 -8.91
C LYS A 132 -13.95 13.87 -9.51
N VAL A 133 -14.91 13.39 -8.71
CA VAL A 133 -15.97 12.48 -9.18
C VAL A 133 -16.87 13.20 -10.19
N ASP A 134 -17.16 14.48 -9.97
CA ASP A 134 -17.94 15.30 -10.89
C ASP A 134 -17.23 15.46 -12.23
N VAL A 135 -15.91 15.76 -12.23
CA VAL A 135 -15.10 15.82 -13.46
C VAL A 135 -15.03 14.47 -14.17
N ASP A 136 -14.85 13.36 -13.44
CA ASP A 136 -14.85 12.02 -14.03
C ASP A 136 -16.20 11.67 -14.66
N ALA A 137 -17.32 12.12 -14.05
CA ALA A 137 -18.66 11.93 -14.59
C ALA A 137 -18.88 12.76 -15.87
N GLU A 138 -18.44 14.02 -15.89
CA GLU A 138 -18.47 14.88 -17.09
C GLU A 138 -17.71 14.21 -18.25
N ILE A 139 -16.49 13.73 -18.01
CA ILE A 139 -15.67 13.05 -19.02
C ILE A 139 -16.36 11.80 -19.55
N LYS A 140 -16.98 10.98 -18.68
CA LYS A 140 -17.74 9.79 -19.10
C LYS A 140 -18.97 10.13 -19.94
N MET A 141 -19.67 11.21 -19.60
CA MET A 141 -20.81 11.70 -20.38
C MET A 141 -20.38 12.19 -21.77
N GLU A 142 -19.25 12.91 -21.86
CA GLU A 142 -18.70 13.37 -23.14
C GLU A 142 -18.21 12.22 -24.02
N THR A 143 -17.50 11.26 -23.43
CA THR A 143 -16.92 10.10 -24.14
C THR A 143 -17.92 8.98 -24.41
N HIS A 144 -19.16 9.11 -23.92
CA HIS A 144 -20.20 8.07 -23.95
C HIS A 144 -19.72 6.73 -23.36
N ASP A 145 -18.75 6.77 -22.45
CA ASP A 145 -18.29 5.61 -21.67
C ASP A 145 -19.20 5.44 -20.45
N TYR A 146 -20.34 4.79 -20.67
CA TYR A 146 -21.33 4.50 -19.63
C TYR A 146 -20.93 3.35 -18.69
N ASN A 147 -19.67 2.90 -18.72
CA ASN A 147 -19.17 1.97 -17.73
C ASN A 147 -18.95 2.69 -16.39
N TRP A 148 -19.99 2.71 -15.56
CA TRP A 148 -19.96 3.29 -14.21
C TRP A 148 -19.31 2.38 -13.16
N GLY A 149 -18.59 1.33 -13.60
CA GLY A 149 -18.02 0.32 -12.72
C GLY A 149 -19.02 -0.79 -12.37
N GLU A 150 -20.01 -1.03 -13.24
CA GLU A 150 -20.87 -2.20 -13.15
C GLU A 150 -20.01 -3.46 -13.33
N VAL A 151 -20.00 -4.31 -12.31
CA VAL A 151 -19.31 -5.60 -12.38
C VAL A 151 -20.15 -6.46 -13.32
N SER A 152 -19.65 -6.71 -14.53
CA SER A 152 -20.22 -7.74 -15.41
C SER A 152 -20.22 -9.07 -14.65
N GLU A 153 -21.42 -9.61 -14.42
CA GLU A 153 -21.67 -10.88 -13.70
C GLU A 153 -20.85 -12.05 -14.24
#